data_AF-A0A450VVD0-F1
#
_entry.id   AF-A0A450VVD0-F1
#
_cell.length_a   1.000
_cell.length_b   1.000
_cell.length_c   1.000
_cell.angle_alpha   90.00
_cell.angle_beta   90.00
_cell.angle_gamma   90.00
#
_symmetry.space_group_name_H-M   'P 1'
#
loop_
_entity.id
_entity.type
_entity.pdbx_description
1 polymer ?
#
loop_
_entity_poly.entity_id
_entity_poly.type
_entity_poly.pdbx_seq_one_letter_code
_entity_poly.pdbx_strand_id
1 'polypeptide(L)'
;MATYKTPGVYVEEISTFPPSVAEVSTAIPAFIGHTEKGAPADGAEPVVKRIDTLLEYENIFGKAKSSEFTVTMAADRTNINTVTRATPDTATSLFYYHLSMYFKNGGVAAISCR
;
A
#
# COMPACT_ATOMS: atom_id res chain seq x y z
N MET A 1 -37.94 -35.12 9.50
CA MET A 1 -39.18 -34.33 9.62
C MET A 1 -39.84 -34.71 10.93
N ALA A 2 -40.02 -33.75 11.83
CA ALA A 2 -40.71 -33.99 13.09
C ALA A 2 -42.20 -34.23 12.82
N THR A 3 -42.74 -35.33 13.33
CA THR A 3 -44.16 -35.68 13.17
C THR A 3 -44.96 -35.10 14.34
N TYR A 4 -45.73 -34.05 14.09
CA TYR A 4 -46.64 -33.45 15.06
C TYR A 4 -47.87 -34.35 15.28
N LYS A 5 -48.10 -34.78 16.52
CA LYS A 5 -49.11 -35.81 16.84
C LYS A 5 -50.37 -35.29 17.52
N THR A 6 -50.49 -34.00 17.80
CA THR A 6 -51.72 -33.43 18.38
C THR A 6 -52.19 -32.20 17.59
N PRO A 7 -53.50 -32.07 17.33
CA PRO A 7 -54.05 -30.90 16.66
C PRO A 7 -53.83 -29.67 17.54
N GLY A 8 -52.96 -28.78 17.10
CA GLY A 8 -52.54 -27.57 17.80
C GLY A 8 -51.69 -26.70 16.89
N VAL A 9 -51.51 -25.44 17.26
CA VAL A 9 -50.63 -24.50 16.54
C VAL A 9 -49.21 -24.67 17.09
N TYR A 10 -48.26 -24.96 16.21
CA TYR A 10 -46.83 -25.05 16.53
C TYR A 10 -46.11 -23.90 15.83
N VAL A 11 -45.24 -23.21 16.55
CA VAL A 11 -44.32 -22.21 16.01
C VAL A 11 -42.92 -22.79 16.13
N GLU A 12 -42.27 -23.04 15.00
CA GLU A 12 -40.85 -23.37 14.96
C GLU A 12 -40.06 -22.08 14.69
N GLU A 13 -39.29 -21.61 15.66
CA GLU A 13 -38.29 -20.58 15.42
C GLU A 13 -37.07 -21.23 14.75
N ILE A 14 -37.01 -21.12 13.42
CA ILE A 14 -35.78 -21.40 12.68
C ILE A 14 -34.92 -20.15 12.83
N SER A 15 -33.85 -20.21 13.66
CA SER A 15 -32.91 -19.10 13.77
C SER A 15 -32.07 -19.03 12.49
N THR A 16 -32.61 -18.40 11.45
CA THR A 16 -31.87 -18.02 10.26
C THR A 16 -31.07 -16.77 10.61
N PHE A 17 -30.08 -16.89 11.49
CA PHE A 17 -29.04 -15.87 11.53
C PHE A 17 -28.48 -15.82 10.11
N PRO A 18 -28.56 -14.67 9.41
CA PRO A 18 -27.88 -14.54 8.14
C PRO A 18 -26.43 -14.96 8.37
N PRO A 19 -25.81 -15.72 7.45
CA PRO A 19 -24.40 -16.03 7.59
C PRO A 19 -23.70 -14.69 7.77
N SER A 20 -23.05 -14.51 8.92
CA SER A 20 -22.23 -13.34 9.18
C SER A 20 -21.29 -13.27 7.99
N VAL A 21 -21.40 -12.21 7.19
CA VAL A 21 -20.54 -12.03 6.02
C VAL A 21 -19.13 -11.95 6.58
N ALA A 22 -18.41 -13.07 6.47
CA ALA A 22 -16.98 -13.07 6.72
C ALA A 22 -16.42 -11.98 5.80
N GLU A 23 -15.66 -11.04 6.36
CA GLU A 23 -14.96 -10.06 5.55
C GLU A 23 -14.07 -10.80 4.56
N VAL A 24 -14.58 -10.96 3.34
CA VAL A 24 -13.77 -11.47 2.24
C VAL A 24 -12.86 -10.31 1.88
N SER A 25 -11.56 -10.50 2.00
CA SER A 25 -10.56 -9.53 1.54
C SER A 25 -10.61 -9.47 0.00
N THR A 26 -11.63 -8.82 -0.57
CA THR A 26 -11.98 -8.92 -2.00
C THR A 26 -11.12 -8.08 -2.93
N ALA A 27 -10.09 -7.39 -2.45
CA ALA A 27 -9.16 -6.69 -3.32
C ALA A 27 -7.81 -6.51 -2.62
N ILE A 28 -6.83 -7.36 -2.95
CA ILE A 28 -5.43 -7.05 -2.70
C ILE A 28 -4.94 -6.26 -3.92
N PRO A 29 -4.75 -4.93 -3.84
CA PRO A 29 -4.27 -4.15 -4.96
C PRO A 29 -2.83 -4.54 -5.31
N ALA A 30 -2.53 -4.53 -6.61
CA ALA A 30 -1.17 -4.62 -7.13
C ALA A 30 -0.70 -3.23 -7.58
N PHE A 31 0.37 -2.74 -6.97
CA PHE A 31 1.02 -1.48 -7.32
C PHE A 31 2.29 -1.78 -8.12
N ILE A 32 2.46 -1.08 -9.24
CA ILE A 32 3.61 -1.20 -10.13
C ILE A 32 4.31 0.15 -10.17
N GLY A 33 5.60 0.19 -9.90
CA GLY A 33 6.36 1.43 -9.91
C GLY A 33 7.83 1.28 -9.58
N HIS A 34 8.55 2.40 -9.64
CA HIS A 34 9.99 2.39 -9.39
C HIS A 34 10.30 2.39 -7.89
N THR A 35 11.04 1.37 -7.46
CA THR A 35 11.57 1.17 -6.11
C THR A 35 13.07 1.47 -6.05
N GLU A 36 13.59 1.75 -4.86
CA GLU A 36 15.03 2.00 -4.63
C GLU A 36 15.84 0.69 -4.73
N LYS A 37 15.30 -0.37 -4.13
CA LYS A 37 15.89 -1.72 -4.08
C LYS A 37 15.01 -2.71 -4.83
N GLY A 38 15.63 -3.65 -5.53
CA GLY A 38 14.97 -4.65 -6.36
C GLY A 38 15.95 -5.24 -7.37
N ALA A 39 15.72 -6.47 -7.84
CA ALA A 39 16.67 -7.20 -8.69
C ALA A 39 17.16 -6.35 -9.88
N PRO A 40 18.45 -6.44 -10.27
CA PRO A 40 19.05 -5.60 -11.29
C PRO A 40 18.31 -5.68 -12.62
N ALA A 41 18.33 -4.58 -13.37
CA ALA A 41 17.63 -4.37 -14.64
C ALA A 41 18.10 -5.27 -15.80
N ASP A 42 18.87 -6.32 -15.52
CA ASP A 42 19.65 -7.10 -16.46
C ASP A 42 19.02 -8.50 -16.68
N GLY A 43 17.72 -8.52 -16.97
CA GLY A 43 16.99 -9.74 -17.35
C GLY A 43 16.52 -10.65 -16.20
N ALA A 44 16.62 -10.20 -14.94
CA ALA A 44 16.00 -10.90 -13.82
C ALA A 44 14.47 -10.69 -13.83
N GLU A 45 13.71 -11.74 -13.51
CA GLU A 45 12.25 -11.67 -13.39
C GLU A 45 11.80 -10.54 -12.43
N PRO A 46 10.67 -9.86 -12.72
CA PRO A 46 10.15 -8.83 -11.84
C PRO A 46 9.95 -9.40 -10.44
N VAL A 47 10.50 -8.71 -9.43
CA VAL A 47 10.36 -9.13 -8.03
C VAL A 47 8.96 -8.74 -7.56
N VAL A 48 8.03 -9.68 -7.71
CA VAL A 48 6.67 -9.55 -7.20
C VAL A 48 6.65 -10.05 -5.76
N LYS A 49 6.36 -9.16 -4.81
CA LYS A 49 6.20 -9.51 -3.40
C LYS A 49 4.91 -8.95 -2.85
N ARG A 50 4.21 -9.80 -2.11
CA ARG A 50 3.14 -9.38 -1.21
C ARG A 50 3.78 -8.68 -0.03
N ILE A 51 3.12 -7.61 0.41
CA ILE A 51 3.55 -6.77 1.50
C ILE A 51 2.34 -6.49 2.37
N ASP A 52 2.43 -6.80 3.64
CA ASP A 52 1.36 -6.57 4.60
C ASP A 52 1.56 -5.24 5.35
N THR A 53 2.80 -4.73 5.42
CA THR A 53 3.10 -3.43 6.07
C THR A 53 4.09 -2.58 5.27
N LEU A 54 4.06 -1.26 5.51
CA LEU A 54 5.03 -0.35 4.90
C LEU A 54 6.48 -0.61 5.38
N LEU A 55 6.68 -1.14 6.60
CA LEU A 55 8.01 -1.51 7.10
C LEU A 55 8.59 -2.68 6.28
N GLU A 56 7.76 -3.67 5.97
CA GLU A 56 8.15 -4.77 5.10
C GLU A 56 8.49 -4.29 3.69
N TYR A 57 7.74 -3.30 3.16
CA TYR A 57 8.09 -2.63 1.90
C TYR A 57 9.49 -2.01 1.99
N GLU A 58 9.81 -1.25 3.04
CA GLU A 58 11.11 -0.58 3.18
C GLU A 58 12.28 -1.57 3.24
N ASN A 59 12.07 -2.73 3.86
CA ASN A 59 13.08 -3.78 3.95
C ASN A 59 13.36 -4.44 2.60
N ILE A 60 12.32 -4.66 1.78
CA ILE A 60 12.43 -5.35 0.48
C ILE A 60 12.81 -4.38 -0.65
N PHE A 61 12.12 -3.25 -0.73
CA PHE A 61 12.11 -2.32 -1.86
C PHE A 61 12.78 -0.97 -1.56
N GLY A 62 13.15 -0.69 -0.31
CA GLY A 62 13.81 0.56 0.10
C GLY A 62 12.84 1.72 0.35
N LYS A 63 13.38 2.95 0.41
CA LYS A 63 12.66 4.17 0.80
C LYS A 63 12.33 5.05 -0.40
N ALA A 64 11.73 6.21 -0.12
CA ALA A 64 11.55 7.25 -1.12
C ALA A 64 12.88 7.67 -1.75
N LYS A 65 12.84 7.97 -3.04
CA LYS A 65 13.98 8.58 -3.74
C LYS A 65 14.28 9.94 -3.10
N SER A 66 15.52 10.12 -2.62
CA SER A 66 15.97 11.39 -2.05
C SER A 66 15.97 12.50 -3.10
N SER A 67 15.44 13.66 -2.76
CA SER A 67 15.47 14.85 -3.60
C SER A 67 16.69 15.69 -3.29
N GLU A 68 17.51 15.97 -4.30
CA GLU A 68 18.70 16.82 -4.15
C GLU A 68 18.33 18.30 -4.28
N PHE A 69 18.84 19.12 -3.35
CA PHE A 69 18.64 20.57 -3.33
C PHE A 69 19.99 21.28 -3.37
N THR A 70 20.08 22.31 -4.20
CA THR A 70 21.22 23.21 -4.29
C THR A 70 20.86 24.51 -3.58
N VAL A 71 21.62 24.85 -2.55
CA VAL A 71 21.45 26.10 -1.79
C VAL A 71 22.53 27.08 -2.22
N THR A 72 22.13 28.25 -2.69
CA THR A 72 23.04 29.36 -2.98
C THR A 72 22.97 30.36 -1.83
N MET A 73 24.08 30.59 -1.14
CA MET A 73 24.19 31.56 -0.04
C MET A 73 24.74 32.89 -0.53
N ALA A 74 24.41 33.97 0.19
CA ALA A 74 25.11 35.24 0.08
C ALA A 74 26.60 35.07 0.41
N ALA A 75 27.46 35.95 -0.12
CA ALA A 75 28.91 35.85 0.02
C ALA A 75 29.38 35.90 1.50
N ASP A 76 28.60 36.50 2.37
CA ASP A 76 28.83 36.60 3.81
C ASP A 76 28.29 35.39 4.60
N ARG A 77 27.64 34.43 3.92
CA ARG A 77 26.98 33.24 4.48
C ARG A 77 25.98 33.54 5.60
N THR A 78 25.49 34.79 5.71
CA THR A 78 24.49 35.17 6.72
C THR A 78 23.07 34.95 6.22
N ASN A 79 22.87 34.96 4.90
CA ASN A 79 21.57 34.82 4.25
C ASN A 79 21.58 33.77 3.13
N ILE A 80 20.46 33.09 2.95
CA ILE A 80 20.20 32.19 1.82
C ILE A 80 19.60 33.02 0.68
N ASN A 81 20.26 33.05 -0.47
CA ASN A 81 19.77 33.78 -1.64
C ASN A 81 18.74 32.98 -2.43
N THR A 82 19.03 31.71 -2.71
CA THR A 82 18.13 30.83 -3.45
C THR A 82 18.27 29.38 -3.01
N VAL A 83 17.16 28.66 -2.99
CA VAL A 83 17.12 27.21 -2.86
C VAL A 83 16.48 26.67 -4.13
N THR A 84 17.25 25.93 -4.92
CA THR A 84 16.77 25.32 -6.16
C THR A 84 16.84 23.80 -6.03
N ARG A 85 15.81 23.10 -6.49
CA ARG A 85 15.84 21.64 -6.54
C ARG A 85 16.63 21.20 -7.78
N ALA A 86 17.62 20.32 -7.61
CA ALA A 86 18.59 19.98 -8.65
C ALA A 86 18.00 19.10 -9.77
N THR A 87 16.91 18.37 -9.51
CA THR A 87 16.25 17.48 -10.49
C THR A 87 14.84 17.97 -10.87
N PRO A 88 14.52 18.02 -12.18
CA PRO A 88 13.18 18.37 -12.65
C PRO A 88 12.15 17.33 -12.18
N ASP A 89 10.95 17.82 -11.86
CA ASP A 89 9.83 17.08 -11.22
C ASP A 89 9.41 15.81 -11.92
N THR A 90 9.68 15.74 -13.22
CA THR A 90 9.21 14.69 -14.10
C THR A 90 9.92 13.34 -13.93
N ALA A 91 11.08 13.29 -13.24
CA ALA A 91 11.90 12.07 -13.15
C ALA A 91 11.99 11.46 -11.73
N THR A 92 11.19 11.94 -10.78
CA THR A 92 11.20 11.45 -9.40
C THR A 92 10.00 10.53 -9.18
N SER A 93 10.25 9.25 -8.91
CA SER A 93 9.20 8.29 -8.58
C SER A 93 8.50 8.69 -7.28
N LEU A 94 7.21 9.04 -7.36
CA LEU A 94 6.34 9.30 -6.20
C LEU A 94 5.75 8.01 -5.61
N PHE A 95 6.18 6.84 -6.11
CA PHE A 95 5.59 5.54 -5.80
C PHE A 95 5.56 5.22 -4.30
N TYR A 96 6.66 5.49 -3.59
CA TYR A 96 6.73 5.32 -2.14
C TYR A 96 5.66 6.13 -1.40
N TYR A 97 5.40 7.37 -1.84
CA TYR A 97 4.40 8.23 -1.20
C TYR A 97 2.97 7.74 -1.45
N HIS A 98 2.68 7.21 -2.64
CA HIS A 98 1.38 6.60 -2.92
C HIS A 98 1.12 5.35 -2.06
N LEU A 99 2.13 4.49 -1.89
CA LEU A 99 2.05 3.35 -0.97
C LEU A 99 1.86 3.81 0.48
N SER A 100 2.60 4.84 0.91
CA SER A 100 2.42 5.44 2.24
C SER A 100 1.00 5.95 2.46
N MET A 101 0.43 6.61 1.45
CA MET A 101 -0.97 7.06 1.49
C MET A 101 -1.94 5.88 1.55
N TYR A 102 -1.71 4.80 0.81
CA TYR A 102 -2.55 3.60 0.85
C TYR A 102 -2.61 2.98 2.25
N PHE A 103 -1.45 2.72 2.88
CA PHE A 103 -1.41 2.17 4.23
C PHE A 103 -1.98 3.13 5.29
N LYS A 104 -1.77 4.45 5.13
CA LYS A 104 -2.36 5.46 6.01
C LYS A 104 -3.89 5.55 5.92
N ASN A 105 -4.47 5.19 4.78
CA ASN A 105 -5.92 5.15 4.56
C ASN A 105 -6.52 3.79 4.95
N GLY A 106 -5.81 2.94 5.69
CA GLY A 106 -6.31 1.64 6.15
C GLY A 106 -6.12 0.48 5.17
N GLY A 107 -5.24 0.63 4.18
CA GLY A 107 -4.81 -0.49 3.33
C GLY A 107 -4.14 -1.59 4.13
N VAL A 108 -4.58 -2.84 3.95
CA VAL A 108 -4.14 -4.00 4.76
C VAL A 108 -3.07 -4.85 4.10
N ALA A 109 -3.09 -4.96 2.78
CA ALA A 109 -2.10 -5.72 2.02
C ALA A 109 -2.00 -5.14 0.62
N ALA A 110 -0.82 -5.23 0.02
CA ALA A 110 -0.60 -4.86 -1.36
C ALA A 110 0.46 -5.76 -2.00
N ILE A 111 0.36 -5.96 -3.30
CA ILE A 111 1.42 -6.59 -4.10
C ILE A 111 2.22 -5.47 -4.74
N SER A 112 3.53 -5.43 -4.52
CA SER A 112 4.41 -4.49 -5.24
C SER A 112 5.24 -5.22 -6.26
N CYS A 113 5.35 -4.62 -7.45
CA CYS A 113 6.15 -5.10 -8.57
C CYS A 113 7.07 -3.97 -9.05
N ARG A 114 8.31 -4.34 -9.41
CA ARG A 114 9.24 -3.47 -10.14
C ARG A 114 9.14 -3.75 -11.63
#